data_AF-A0A3B9RYC5-F1
#
_entry.id   AF-A0A3B9RYC5-F1
#
_cell.length_a   1.000
_cell.length_b   1.000
_cell.length_c   1.000
_cell.angle_alpha   90.00
_cell.angle_beta   90.00
_cell.angle_gamma   90.00
#
_symmetry.space_group_name_H-M   'P 1'
#
loop_
_entity.id
_entity.type
_entity.pdbx_description
1 polymer ?
#
loop_
_entity_poly.entity_id
_entity_poly.type
_entity_poly.pdbx_seq_one_letter_code
_entity_poly.pdbx_strand_id
1 'polypeptide(L)'
;GTTLKNIVKKHGLKTEKLEFTANTRFLPNIGDNTEFRKVGLHLNENSRFGLSLYGNRADLILFRKRSLNEENKLEQKNKVRLQLLQNMQQALLSKELKRLRSSASIEVIDPVFSTPDSS
;
A
#
# COMPACT_ATOMS: atom_id res chain seq x y z
N GLY A 1 24.87 -10.13 -12.52
CA GLY A 1 23.95 -9.21 -13.23
C GLY A 1 23.63 -9.59 -14.67
N THR A 2 24.37 -10.54 -15.27
CA THR A 2 24.18 -11.04 -16.64
C THR A 2 22.98 -11.97 -16.77
N THR A 3 22.69 -12.79 -15.76
CA THR A 3 21.60 -13.79 -15.77
C THR A 3 20.21 -13.16 -15.92
N LEU A 4 19.91 -12.08 -15.20
CA LEU A 4 18.60 -11.43 -15.27
C LEU A 4 18.39 -10.73 -16.62
N LYS A 5 19.43 -10.09 -17.18
CA LYS A 5 19.36 -9.50 -18.53
C LYS A 5 19.07 -10.55 -19.60
N ASN A 6 19.64 -11.75 -19.45
CA ASN A 6 19.38 -12.87 -20.36
C ASN A 6 17.96 -13.41 -20.21
N ILE A 7 17.44 -13.53 -18.98
CA ILE A 7 16.04 -13.93 -18.72
C ILE A 7 15.06 -12.92 -19.29
N VAL A 8 15.30 -11.63 -19.06
CA VAL A 8 14.49 -10.53 -19.60
C VAL A 8 14.42 -10.61 -21.12
N LYS A 9 15.57 -10.75 -21.79
CA LYS A 9 15.61 -10.86 -23.26
C LYS A 9 14.94 -12.13 -23.76
N LYS A 10 15.20 -13.27 -23.11
CA LYS A 10 14.65 -14.59 -23.50
C LYS A 10 13.13 -14.63 -23.42
N HIS A 11 12.55 -13.97 -22.42
CA HIS A 11 11.11 -13.99 -22.16
C HIS A 11 10.39 -12.69 -22.56
N GLY A 12 11.07 -11.76 -23.26
CA GLY A 12 10.46 -10.50 -23.72
C GLY A 12 9.91 -9.62 -22.58
N LEU A 13 10.47 -9.72 -21.38
CA LEU A 13 9.95 -9.02 -20.20
C LEU A 13 10.22 -7.52 -20.29
N LYS A 14 9.25 -6.71 -19.87
CA LYS A 14 9.45 -5.26 -19.72
C LYS A 14 10.32 -4.98 -18.49
N THR A 15 11.32 -4.13 -18.64
CA THR A 15 12.16 -3.68 -17.52
C THR A 15 11.88 -2.24 -17.19
N GLU A 16 11.64 -1.97 -15.92
CA GLU A 16 11.44 -0.63 -15.41
C GLU A 16 12.36 -0.38 -14.22
N LYS A 17 12.80 0.87 -14.06
CA LYS A 17 13.53 1.32 -12.87
C LYS A 17 12.57 2.12 -12.01
N LEU A 18 12.45 1.71 -10.76
CA LEU A 18 11.54 2.32 -9.81
C LEU A 18 12.33 2.71 -8.57
N GLU A 19 12.02 3.88 -8.05
CA GLU A 19 12.49 4.37 -6.75
C GLU A 19 11.27 4.61 -5.87
N PHE A 20 11.28 4.02 -4.68
CA PHE A 20 10.17 4.13 -3.75
C PHE A 20 10.66 4.02 -2.31
N THR A 21 9.83 4.50 -1.39
CA THR A 21 10.08 4.48 0.05
C THR A 21 9.01 3.65 0.74
N ALA A 22 9.17 3.39 2.04
CA ALA A 22 8.13 2.73 2.85
C ALA A 22 6.78 3.49 2.84
N ASN A 23 6.79 4.80 2.60
CA ASN A 23 5.59 5.64 2.57
C ASN A 23 4.95 5.72 1.18
N THR A 24 5.61 5.21 0.14
CA THR A 24 5.09 5.26 -1.23
C THR A 24 3.96 4.24 -1.35
N ARG A 25 2.70 4.68 -1.21
CA ARG A 25 1.52 3.81 -1.33
C ARG A 25 1.33 3.33 -2.77
N PHE A 26 1.25 4.26 -3.73
CA PHE A 26 1.07 3.91 -5.13
C PHE A 26 2.41 3.90 -5.84
N LEU A 27 2.81 2.73 -6.33
CA LEU A 27 4.03 2.56 -7.11
C LEU A 27 3.75 2.95 -8.57
N PRO A 28 4.63 3.72 -9.24
CA PRO A 28 4.50 3.99 -10.67
C PRO A 28 4.37 2.69 -11.47
N ASN A 29 3.41 2.62 -12.40
CA ASN A 29 3.16 1.47 -13.29
C ASN A 29 2.83 0.11 -12.63
N ILE A 30 2.84 0.04 -11.30
CA ILE A 30 2.52 -1.15 -10.50
C ILE A 30 1.22 -0.96 -9.70
N GLY A 31 0.91 0.27 -9.27
CA GLY A 31 -0.30 0.58 -8.50
C GLY A 31 -0.15 0.24 -7.01
N ASP A 32 -1.25 -0.14 -6.35
CA ASP A 32 -1.24 -0.56 -4.94
C ASP A 32 -0.94 -2.06 -4.83
N ASN A 33 0.36 -2.40 -4.84
CA ASN A 33 0.85 -3.76 -4.68
C ASN A 33 1.65 -3.89 -3.36
N THR A 34 1.00 -4.40 -2.33
CA THR A 34 1.58 -4.58 -0.99
C THR A 34 2.74 -5.56 -0.98
N GLU A 35 2.63 -6.67 -1.73
CA GLU A 35 3.68 -7.70 -1.79
C GLU A 35 4.93 -7.18 -2.51
N PHE A 36 4.78 -6.37 -3.56
CA PHE A 36 5.93 -5.74 -4.22
C PHE A 36 6.69 -4.82 -3.26
N ARG A 37 5.96 -3.97 -2.52
CA ARG A 37 6.59 -3.08 -1.52
C ARG A 37 7.30 -3.91 -0.45
N LYS A 38 6.65 -4.94 0.07
CA LYS A 38 7.21 -5.83 1.10
C LYS A 38 8.49 -6.50 0.61
N VAL A 39 8.43 -7.22 -0.51
CA VAL A 39 9.59 -7.92 -1.08
C VAL A 39 10.70 -6.93 -1.39
N GLY A 40 10.41 -5.85 -2.12
CA GLY A 40 11.42 -4.86 -2.52
C GLY A 40 12.13 -4.18 -1.35
N LEU A 41 11.44 -3.92 -0.23
CA LEU A 41 12.06 -3.34 0.98
C LEU A 41 12.92 -4.34 1.76
N HIS A 42 12.68 -5.65 1.64
CA HIS A 42 13.52 -6.70 2.24
C HIS A 42 14.83 -6.93 1.46
N LEU A 43 14.86 -6.61 0.16
CA LEU A 43 16.06 -6.79 -0.64
C LEU A 43 17.21 -5.85 -0.22
N ASN A 44 18.43 -6.35 -0.38
CA ASN A 44 19.66 -5.66 -0.02
C ASN A 44 20.83 -6.18 -0.88
N GLU A 45 22.06 -5.77 -0.58
CA GLU A 45 23.24 -6.17 -1.36
C GLU A 45 23.55 -7.67 -1.30
N ASN A 46 23.15 -8.35 -0.21
CA ASN A 46 23.32 -9.79 -0.02
C ASN A 46 22.17 -10.59 -0.63
N SER A 47 20.95 -10.02 -0.61
CA SER A 47 19.73 -10.61 -1.18
C SER A 47 19.18 -9.68 -2.26
N ARG A 48 19.77 -9.75 -3.46
CA ARG A 48 19.50 -8.78 -4.54
C ARG A 48 18.27 -9.09 -5.37
N PHE A 49 17.73 -10.30 -5.30
CA PHE A 49 16.64 -10.75 -6.15
C PHE A 49 15.42 -11.12 -5.31
N GLY A 50 14.24 -10.72 -5.78
CA GLY A 50 12.97 -11.09 -5.18
C GLY A 50 11.91 -11.33 -6.25
N LEU A 51 10.90 -12.11 -5.89
CA LEU A 51 9.71 -12.33 -6.70
C LEU A 51 8.52 -11.80 -5.92
N SER A 52 7.73 -10.94 -6.55
CA SER A 52 6.43 -10.50 -6.04
C SER A 52 5.34 -11.17 -6.83
N LEU A 53 4.40 -11.83 -6.13
CA LEU A 53 3.20 -12.41 -6.70
C LEU A 53 2.01 -11.68 -6.05
N TYR A 54 1.24 -10.96 -6.87
CA TYR A 54 0.10 -10.19 -6.38
C TYR A 54 -1.04 -10.24 -7.40
N GLY A 55 -2.14 -10.90 -7.01
CA GLY A 55 -3.24 -11.17 -7.94
C GLY A 55 -2.74 -11.98 -9.16
N ASN A 56 -3.05 -11.49 -10.37
CA ASN A 56 -2.62 -12.10 -11.64
C ASN A 56 -1.30 -11.53 -12.20
N ARG A 57 -0.51 -10.84 -11.35
CA ARG A 57 0.76 -10.22 -11.76
C ARG A 57 1.93 -10.83 -11.01
N ALA A 58 2.98 -11.19 -11.75
CA ALA A 58 4.25 -11.65 -11.22
C ALA A 58 5.36 -10.68 -11.64
N ASP A 59 6.04 -10.09 -10.67
CA ASP A 59 7.11 -9.12 -10.90
C ASP A 59 8.44 -9.64 -10.32
N LEU A 60 9.48 -9.67 -11.17
CA LEU A 60 10.85 -9.96 -10.76
C LEU A 60 11.56 -8.67 -10.36
N ILE A 61 12.06 -8.62 -9.13
CA ILE A 61 12.66 -7.43 -8.53
C ILE A 61 14.17 -7.63 -8.43
N LEU A 62 14.93 -6.65 -8.92
CA LEU A 62 16.37 -6.54 -8.74
C LEU A 62 16.70 -5.32 -7.89
N PHE A 63 17.28 -5.55 -6.72
CA PHE A 63 17.85 -4.52 -5.89
C PHE A 63 19.06 -3.88 -6.59
N ARG A 64 19.03 -2.55 -6.70
CA ARG A 64 20.12 -1.76 -7.28
C ARG A 64 20.98 -1.11 -6.20
N LYS A 65 20.38 -0.21 -5.42
CA LYS A 65 21.02 0.55 -4.36
C LYS A 65 19.96 1.03 -3.38
N ARG A 66 20.39 1.32 -2.15
CA ARG A 66 19.60 2.06 -1.17
C ARG A 66 20.32 3.37 -0.91
N SER A 67 19.65 4.48 -1.11
CA SER A 67 20.16 5.81 -0.80
C SER A 67 19.38 6.41 0.36
N LEU A 68 20.07 7.19 1.19
CA LEU A 68 19.47 7.99 2.23
C LEU A 68 19.58 9.45 1.82
N ASN A 69 18.44 10.10 1.57
CA ASN A 69 18.42 11.54 1.30
C ASN A 69 18.52 12.27 2.64
N GLU A 70 19.73 12.68 3.01
CA GLU A 70 20.01 13.33 4.30
C GLU A 70 19.49 14.78 4.36
N GLU A 71 19.35 15.46 3.22
CA GLU A 71 18.96 16.88 3.16
C GLU A 71 17.62 17.18 3.87
N ASN A 72 16.67 16.23 3.89
CA ASN A 72 15.31 16.46 4.41
C ASN A 72 14.92 15.50 5.54
N LYS A 73 15.88 14.90 6.24
CA LYS A 73 15.62 13.86 7.25
C LYS A 73 14.67 14.30 8.36
N LEU A 74 14.81 15.53 8.86
CA LEU A 74 13.96 16.07 9.92
C LEU A 74 12.53 16.30 9.43
N GLU A 75 12.37 16.87 8.23
CA GLU A 75 11.07 17.12 7.61
C GLU A 75 10.33 15.82 7.30
N GLN A 76 11.02 14.83 6.72
CA GLN A 76 10.45 13.52 6.44
C GLN A 76 10.04 12.78 7.72
N LYS A 77 10.85 12.88 8.79
CA LYS A 77 10.50 12.32 10.10
C LYS A 77 9.23 12.96 10.66
N ASN A 78 9.12 14.29 10.57
CA ASN A 78 7.93 15.00 11.04
C ASN A 78 6.69 14.62 10.23
N LYS A 79 6.82 14.51 8.89
CA LYS A 79 5.73 14.06 8.01
C LYS A 79 5.25 12.66 8.38
N VAL A 80 6.17 11.71 8.57
CA VAL A 80 5.84 10.35 9.02
C VAL A 80 5.14 10.36 10.37
N ARG A 81 5.64 11.14 11.33
CA ARG A 81 5.05 11.25 12.67
C ARG A 81 3.60 11.77 12.61
N LEU A 82 3.36 12.83 11.83
CA LEU A 82 2.02 13.39 11.66
C LEU A 82 1.06 12.38 11.01
N GLN A 83 1.52 11.69 9.98
CA GLN A 83 0.72 10.69 9.27
C GLN A 83 0.35 9.50 10.17
N LEU A 84 1.29 9.02 10.99
CA LEU A 84 1.03 7.98 11.99
C LEU A 84 0.03 8.44 13.06
N LEU A 85 0.16 9.68 13.54
CA LEU A 85 -0.74 10.24 14.54
C LEU A 85 -2.17 10.36 14.01
N GLN A 86 -2.34 10.85 12.78
CA GLN A 86 -3.64 10.95 12.11
C GLN A 86 -4.28 9.56 11.93
N ASN A 87 -3.51 8.57 11.46
CA ASN A 87 -3.99 7.20 11.29
C ASN A 87 -4.42 6.58 12.63
N MET A 88 -3.67 6.83 13.70
CA MET A 88 -4.01 6.36 15.05
C MET A 88 -5.32 6.99 15.54
N GLN A 89 -5.49 8.30 15.40
CA GLN A 89 -6.72 9.00 15.79
C GLN A 89 -7.95 8.46 15.05
N GLN A 90 -7.84 8.25 13.74
CA GLN A 90 -8.93 7.66 12.94
C GLN A 90 -9.25 6.22 13.38
N ALA A 91 -8.23 5.41 13.65
CA ALA A 91 -8.43 4.04 14.12
C ALA A 91 -9.14 4.01 15.49
N LEU A 92 -8.75 4.88 16.43
CA LEU A 92 -9.40 5.01 17.74
C LEU A 92 -10.85 5.46 17.60
N LEU A 93 -11.13 6.50 16.81
CA LEU A 93 -12.49 6.98 16.55
C LEU A 93 -13.37 5.87 15.97
N SER A 94 -12.85 5.13 14.98
CA SER A 94 -13.60 4.01 14.37
C SER A 94 -13.91 2.89 15.38
N LYS A 95 -12.98 2.63 16.31
CA LYS A 95 -13.16 1.63 17.37
C LYS A 95 -14.20 2.08 18.39
N GLU A 96 -14.16 3.35 18.79
CA GLU A 96 -15.14 3.92 19.70
C GLU A 96 -16.54 4.00 19.10
N LEU A 97 -16.67 4.42 17.83
CA LEU A 97 -17.94 4.40 17.12
C LEU A 97 -18.53 2.99 17.02
N LYS A 98 -17.70 1.98 16.71
CA LYS A 98 -18.13 0.57 16.73
C LYS A 98 -18.63 0.15 18.11
N ARG A 99 -17.92 0.53 19.17
CA ARG A 99 -18.30 0.23 20.56
C ARG A 99 -19.63 0.90 20.94
N LEU A 100 -19.78 2.20 20.63
CA LEU A 100 -20.98 2.98 20.89
C LEU A 100 -22.19 2.38 20.16
N ARG A 101 -22.03 2.07 18.86
CA ARG A 101 -23.06 1.41 18.06
C ARG A 101 -23.44 0.05 18.62
N SER A 102 -22.49 -0.76 19.09
CA SER A 102 -22.80 -2.07 19.69
C SER A 102 -23.46 -1.97 21.07
N SER A 103 -23.23 -0.88 21.80
CA SER A 103 -23.83 -0.65 23.13
C SER A 103 -25.17 0.07 23.09
N ALA A 104 -25.49 0.77 22.00
CA ALA A 104 -26.75 1.48 21.85
C ALA A 104 -27.82 0.55 21.29
N SER A 105 -29.01 0.54 21.89
CA SER A 105 -30.20 -0.08 21.28
C SER A 105 -30.72 0.86 20.19
N ILE A 106 -30.37 0.58 18.94
CA ILE A 106 -30.80 1.37 17.79
C ILE A 106 -32.00 0.64 17.14
N GLU A 107 -33.20 1.16 17.36
CA GLU A 107 -34.38 0.78 16.58
C GLU A 107 -34.45 1.70 15.36
N VAL A 108 -34.28 1.13 14.17
CA VAL A 108 -34.47 1.84 12.90
C VAL A 108 -35.92 1.67 12.50
N ILE A 109 -36.73 2.69 12.72
CA ILE A 109 -38.07 2.77 12.13
C ILE A 109 -37.88 3.26 10.70
N ASP A 110 -38.01 2.36 9.73
CA ASP A 110 -38.02 2.71 8.31
C ASP A 110 -39.42 3.24 7.96
N PRO A 111 -39.62 4.54 7.72
CA PRO A 111 -40.90 5.03 7.26
C PRO A 111 -41.05 4.62 5.80
N VAL A 112 -41.63 3.43 5.58
CA VAL A 112 -42.22 3.11 4.28
C VAL A 112 -43.37 4.11 4.10
N PHE A 113 -43.08 5.23 3.43
CA PHE A 113 -44.11 6.12 2.92
C PHE A 113 -44.82 5.36 1.79
N SER A 114 -45.76 4.48 2.16
CA SER A 114 -46.76 3.98 1.24
C SER A 114 -47.60 5.18 0.80
N THR A 115 -47.32 5.72 -0.39
CA THR A 115 -48.25 6.58 -1.09
C THR A 115 -49.56 5.78 -1.26
N PRO A 116 -50.70 6.29 -0.78
CA PRO A 116 -51.96 5.58 -0.94
C PRO A 116 -52.25 5.46 -2.43
N ASP A 117 -52.61 4.24 -2.82
CA ASP A 117 -53.12 3.79 -4.12
C ASP A 117 -53.36 4.91 -5.14
N SER A 118 -52.49 5.00 -6.14
CA SER A 118 -52.83 5.60 -7.42
C SER A 118 -53.75 4.62 -8.16
N SER A 119 -55.05 4.74 -7.87
CA SER A 119 -56.14 4.23 -8.71
C SER A 119 -56.43 5.20 -9.86
#